data_AF-A0A1F6CLH2-F1
#
_entry.id   AF-A0A1F6CLH2-F1
#
_cell.length_a   1.000
_cell.length_b   1.000
_cell.length_c   1.000
_cell.angle_alpha   90.00
_cell.angle_beta   90.00
_cell.angle_gamma   90.00
#
_symmetry.space_group_name_H-M   'P 1'
#
loop_
_entity.id
_entity.type
_entity.pdbx_description
1 polymer ?
#
loop_
_entity_poly.entity_id
_entity_poly.type
_entity_poly.pdbx_seq_one_letter_code
_entity_poly.pdbx_strand_id
1 'polypeptide(L)'
;MRTYLSTLATKKFPLILFSLAALAGASLLFSAPALSQSTSPITGWAWSDNIGWISLHCSKGGPTGNNICATSNYGLTLNTNSTVTGYAWSDNIGWVQFGGLSGFPGGVTYNTNAKFVNNALVGWARAIANGGGWDGWIYLGGTGHNDGGFSDFSGFLSGYIWGSDVVGWLQLQGSLTPLCAGTAGYICTDPTHSQYTDAWCVADAPVFCQYGCSSSTGQCITTPPPSGCLSVNTLSPCTDRGRVRSGTTATLYWDIQNAASCSIAGNGQSWPNVAIPSGSQVTSAITKSTSYKITCTALDSSTFTDSVIINITPVFREI
;
A
#
# COMPACT_ATOMS: atom_id res chain seq x y z
N MET A 1 73.33 37.13 72.16
CA MET A 1 74.18 35.92 71.99
C MET A 1 74.36 35.70 70.49
N ARG A 2 75.55 35.28 70.01
CA ARG A 2 75.80 35.10 68.57
C ARG A 2 75.27 33.75 68.08
N THR A 3 74.59 33.72 66.93
CA THR A 3 74.76 32.64 65.96
C THR A 3 74.58 33.19 64.55
N TYR A 4 75.56 32.95 63.69
CA TYR A 4 75.64 33.35 62.28
C TYR A 4 75.59 32.09 61.41
N LEU A 5 75.57 32.28 60.08
CA LEU A 5 75.75 31.31 58.97
C LEU A 5 74.41 30.83 58.37
N SER A 6 73.96 31.36 57.21
CA SER A 6 74.45 31.16 55.82
C SER A 6 74.05 29.77 55.27
N THR A 7 73.56 29.54 54.05
CA THR A 7 73.43 30.34 52.80
C THR A 7 72.31 29.66 51.95
N LEU A 8 71.89 30.05 50.74
CA LEU A 8 72.42 30.97 49.71
C LEU A 8 71.25 31.73 49.02
N ALA A 9 71.37 32.12 47.75
CA ALA A 9 70.40 32.90 47.00
C ALA A 9 69.90 32.20 45.72
N THR A 10 68.69 32.55 45.28
CA THR A 10 68.35 32.68 43.84
C THR A 10 67.37 33.85 43.63
N LYS A 11 67.37 34.42 42.42
CA LYS A 11 66.79 35.73 42.07
C LYS A 11 65.48 35.60 41.27
N LYS A 12 64.57 36.58 41.46
CA LYS A 12 63.68 37.26 40.47
C LYS A 12 62.86 36.38 39.50
N PHE A 13 61.56 36.59 39.32
CA PHE A 13 60.98 37.71 38.56
C PHE A 13 59.46 37.86 38.87
N PRO A 14 58.84 39.04 38.73
CA PRO A 14 57.42 39.24 39.01
C PRO A 14 56.52 38.72 37.89
N LEU A 15 55.41 38.03 38.24
CA LEU A 15 54.34 37.72 37.29
C LEU A 15 53.55 39.00 36.97
N ILE A 16 53.67 39.45 35.73
CA ILE A 16 52.73 40.40 35.12
C ILE A 16 51.49 39.61 34.72
N LEU A 17 50.35 39.84 35.38
CA LEU A 17 49.07 39.29 34.93
C LEU A 17 48.68 39.96 33.61
N PHE A 18 48.63 39.16 32.54
CA PHE A 18 48.06 39.60 31.27
C PHE A 18 46.54 39.75 31.37
N SER A 19 46.03 40.79 30.71
CA SER A 19 44.62 41.19 30.68
C SER A 19 43.69 40.11 30.14
N LEU A 20 42.55 39.91 30.83
CA LEU A 20 41.48 39.02 30.40
C LEU A 20 40.69 39.64 29.24
N ALA A 21 40.99 39.24 28.01
CA ALA A 21 40.24 39.61 26.80
C ALA A 21 39.83 38.34 26.03
N ALA A 22 38.84 37.60 26.57
CA ALA A 22 38.30 36.41 25.93
C ALA A 22 37.28 36.79 24.84
N LEU A 23 37.78 36.92 23.61
CA LEU A 23 36.96 37.19 22.42
C LEU A 23 36.47 35.87 21.78
N ALA A 24 35.44 35.25 22.36
CA ALA A 24 34.78 34.08 21.80
C ALA A 24 33.35 33.94 22.35
N GLY A 25 32.30 33.89 21.54
CA GLY A 25 32.22 34.20 20.12
C GLY A 25 30.83 34.76 19.80
N ALA A 26 30.67 35.37 18.62
CA ALA A 26 29.34 35.77 18.17
C ALA A 26 28.48 34.51 18.06
N SER A 27 27.46 34.39 18.92
CA SER A 27 26.43 33.37 18.81
C SER A 27 25.62 33.65 17.54
N LEU A 28 26.10 33.10 16.42
CA LEU A 28 25.35 32.99 15.19
C LEU A 28 24.15 32.09 15.49
N LEU A 29 23.07 32.73 15.94
CA LEU A 29 21.73 32.16 15.92
C LEU A 29 21.36 31.95 14.46
N PHE A 30 21.84 30.84 13.89
CA PHE A 30 21.20 30.24 12.72
C PHE A 30 19.81 29.79 13.17
N SER A 31 18.86 30.72 13.14
CA SER A 31 17.46 30.41 13.15
C SER A 31 17.20 29.53 11.93
N ALA A 32 17.14 28.21 12.15
CA ALA A 32 16.72 27.27 11.13
C ALA A 32 15.39 27.79 10.54
N PRO A 33 15.25 27.87 9.20
CA PRO A 33 14.00 28.34 8.61
C PRO A 33 12.89 27.39 9.06
N ALA A 34 11.91 27.92 9.79
CA ALA A 34 10.73 27.17 10.20
C ALA A 34 9.89 26.87 8.95
N LEU A 35 10.13 25.72 8.33
CA LEU A 35 9.47 25.32 7.10
C LEU A 35 8.19 24.53 7.40
N SER A 36 7.07 25.20 7.12
CA SER A 36 5.82 24.64 6.58
C SER A 36 5.36 23.27 7.08
N GLN A 37 4.44 23.25 8.06
CA GLN A 37 3.62 22.07 8.30
C GLN A 37 2.60 21.88 7.16
N SER A 38 2.73 20.78 6.41
CA SER A 38 1.65 20.21 5.59
C SER A 38 0.90 19.14 6.40
N THR A 39 -0.28 18.76 5.94
CA THR A 39 -1.22 17.84 6.60
C THR A 39 -0.66 16.42 6.85
N SER A 40 0.40 16.03 6.11
CA SER A 40 1.17 14.81 6.34
C SER A 40 2.68 15.09 6.17
N PRO A 41 3.48 15.18 7.26
CA PRO A 41 4.93 15.31 7.16
C PRO A 41 5.53 13.98 6.68
N ILE A 42 6.51 14.03 5.77
CA ILE A 42 7.25 12.84 5.36
C ILE A 42 8.26 12.52 6.46
N THR A 43 8.17 11.32 7.04
CA THR A 43 9.06 10.86 8.13
C THR A 43 9.66 9.49 7.84
N GLY A 44 10.69 9.12 8.60
CA GLY A 44 11.42 7.86 8.42
C GLY A 44 12.90 8.11 8.09
N TRP A 45 13.53 7.08 7.56
CA TRP A 45 14.96 7.06 7.23
C TRP A 45 15.18 6.47 5.84
N ALA A 46 16.35 6.73 5.25
CA ALA A 46 16.85 6.03 4.08
C ALA A 46 18.24 5.45 4.37
N TRP A 47 18.52 4.24 3.90
CA TRP A 47 19.82 3.58 4.03
C TRP A 47 20.52 3.48 2.68
N SER A 48 21.82 3.72 2.65
CA SER A 48 22.72 3.36 1.56
C SER A 48 23.95 2.66 2.11
N ASP A 49 24.43 1.63 1.41
CA ASP A 49 25.67 0.95 1.79
C ASP A 49 26.92 1.82 1.59
N ASN A 50 26.84 2.89 0.79
CA ASN A 50 27.95 3.80 0.51
C ASN A 50 28.04 4.96 1.51
N ILE A 51 26.91 5.51 1.94
CA ILE A 51 26.86 6.74 2.78
C ILE A 51 26.06 6.57 4.07
N GLY A 52 25.52 5.38 4.35
CA GLY A 52 24.79 5.09 5.57
C GLY A 52 23.39 5.72 5.62
N TRP A 53 23.04 6.27 6.78
CA TRP A 53 21.69 6.75 7.06
C TRP A 53 21.45 8.20 6.60
N ILE A 54 20.26 8.43 6.06
CA ILE A 54 19.65 9.76 5.86
C ILE A 54 18.34 9.81 6.66
N SER A 55 18.21 10.74 7.59
CA SER A 55 16.95 11.02 8.30
C SER A 55 16.08 12.00 7.52
N LEU A 56 14.81 11.67 7.35
CA LEU A 56 13.86 12.46 6.57
C LEU A 56 13.09 13.49 7.42
N HIS A 57 13.08 13.33 8.75
CA HIS A 57 12.36 14.23 9.65
C HIS A 57 12.86 14.18 11.10
N CYS A 58 12.94 15.35 11.73
CA CYS A 58 13.42 15.51 13.11
C CYS A 58 12.63 14.70 14.16
N SER A 59 11.37 14.35 13.90
CA SER A 59 10.51 13.62 14.85
C SER A 59 10.99 12.20 15.14
N LYS A 60 11.85 11.66 14.27
CA LYS A 60 12.52 10.36 14.41
C LYS A 60 14.02 10.45 14.15
N GLY A 61 14.58 11.66 14.13
CA GLY A 61 15.92 11.93 13.58
C GLY A 61 17.09 11.77 14.54
N GLY A 62 16.85 11.46 15.82
CA GLY A 62 17.94 11.15 16.75
C GLY A 62 18.50 9.74 16.55
N PRO A 63 19.71 9.44 17.08
CA PRO A 63 20.43 8.17 16.82
C PRO A 63 19.69 6.88 17.21
N THR A 64 18.62 6.96 18.01
CA THR A 64 17.77 5.82 18.40
C THR A 64 16.34 5.91 17.85
N GLY A 65 16.11 6.73 16.82
CA GLY A 65 14.77 7.02 16.30
C GLY A 65 13.96 7.98 17.19
N ASN A 66 14.61 8.71 18.10
CA ASN A 66 13.98 9.64 19.02
C ASN A 66 13.68 11.00 18.36
N ASN A 67 12.71 11.74 18.92
CA ASN A 67 12.35 13.07 18.46
C ASN A 67 13.42 14.10 18.87
N ILE A 68 13.93 14.83 17.90
CA ILE A 68 14.94 15.90 18.05
C ILE A 68 14.46 17.25 17.48
N CYS A 69 13.17 17.41 17.14
CA CYS A 69 12.65 18.66 16.54
C CYS A 69 12.84 19.91 17.42
N ALA A 70 12.98 19.74 18.74
CA ALA A 70 13.26 20.84 19.66
C ALA A 70 14.70 21.40 19.54
N THR A 71 15.66 20.59 19.06
CA THR A 71 17.07 20.99 18.91
C THR A 71 17.47 21.17 17.44
N SER A 72 16.91 20.36 16.54
CA SER A 72 17.17 20.38 15.10
C SER A 72 15.84 20.23 14.36
N ASN A 73 15.19 21.34 14.02
CA ASN A 73 13.90 21.34 13.33
C ASN A 73 14.10 21.24 11.80
N TYR A 74 13.90 20.04 11.25
CA TYR A 74 13.96 19.77 9.81
C TYR A 74 12.96 18.68 9.41
N GLY A 75 12.58 18.66 8.14
CA GLY A 75 11.68 17.66 7.61
C GLY A 75 11.44 17.79 6.12
N LEU A 76 10.96 16.71 5.53
CA LEU A 76 10.39 16.68 4.19
C LEU A 76 8.86 16.87 4.26
N THR A 77 8.34 17.62 3.30
CA THR A 77 6.93 18.04 3.24
C THR A 77 6.35 17.67 1.89
N LEU A 78 5.24 16.91 1.88
CA LEU A 78 4.45 16.70 0.68
C LEU A 78 3.43 17.84 0.53
N ASN A 79 3.54 18.59 -0.56
CA ASN A 79 2.65 19.70 -0.89
C ASN A 79 1.40 19.22 -1.64
N THR A 80 0.33 20.02 -1.63
CA THR A 80 -0.95 19.71 -2.31
C THR A 80 -0.86 19.61 -3.83
N ASN A 81 0.21 20.13 -4.44
CA ASN A 81 0.54 19.98 -5.86
C ASN A 81 1.47 18.78 -6.15
N SER A 82 1.56 17.84 -5.21
CA SER A 82 2.42 16.64 -5.24
C SER A 82 3.93 16.90 -5.26
N THR A 83 4.42 18.12 -5.07
CA THR A 83 5.87 18.35 -4.90
C THR A 83 6.34 18.02 -3.50
N VAL A 84 7.59 17.54 -3.37
CA VAL A 84 8.26 17.32 -2.10
C VAL A 84 9.27 18.44 -1.86
N THR A 85 9.16 19.12 -0.73
CA THR A 85 10.03 20.23 -0.34
C THR A 85 10.56 20.05 1.08
N GLY A 86 11.77 20.54 1.35
CA GLY A 86 12.34 20.58 2.70
C GLY A 86 13.77 20.08 2.74
N TYR A 87 14.20 19.63 3.93
CA TYR A 87 15.56 19.17 4.18
C TYR A 87 15.57 17.85 4.95
N ALA A 88 16.45 16.95 4.53
CA ALA A 88 16.80 15.71 5.21
C ALA A 88 18.28 15.78 5.66
N TRP A 89 18.67 14.99 6.66
CA TRP A 89 20.02 15.03 7.26
C TRP A 89 20.73 13.69 7.18
N SER A 90 22.04 13.70 6.89
CA SER A 90 22.92 12.55 7.06
C SER A 90 24.21 12.98 7.74
N ASP A 91 24.72 12.18 8.66
CA ASP A 91 26.02 12.45 9.30
C ASP A 91 27.20 12.29 8.32
N ASN A 92 26.98 11.61 7.18
CA ASN A 92 28.01 11.31 6.17
C ASN A 92 28.03 12.29 4.99
N ILE A 93 26.86 12.77 4.54
CA ILE A 93 26.73 13.72 3.40
C ILE A 93 26.07 15.06 3.76
N GLY A 94 25.78 15.29 5.05
CA GLY A 94 25.18 16.51 5.56
C GLY A 94 23.73 16.72 5.13
N TRP A 95 23.37 17.98 4.90
CA TRP A 95 22.02 18.37 4.48
C TRP A 95 21.73 17.94 3.05
N VAL A 96 20.57 17.30 2.84
CA VAL A 96 20.00 16.97 1.54
C VAL A 96 18.74 17.80 1.33
N GLN A 97 18.75 18.66 0.33
CA GLN A 97 17.65 19.54 -0.03
C GLN A 97 16.69 18.88 -1.02
N PHE A 98 15.39 19.05 -0.77
CA PHE A 98 14.28 18.71 -1.66
C PHE A 98 13.55 19.98 -2.04
N GLY A 99 13.30 20.19 -3.33
CA GLY A 99 12.63 21.40 -3.82
C GLY A 99 13.55 22.64 -3.87
N GLY A 100 13.14 23.66 -4.62
CA GLY A 100 13.91 24.90 -4.79
C GLY A 100 15.24 24.72 -5.56
N LEU A 101 15.44 23.59 -6.22
CA LEU A 101 16.63 23.27 -7.01
C LEU A 101 16.45 23.67 -8.48
N SER A 102 17.57 23.90 -9.16
CA SER A 102 17.66 24.25 -10.59
C SER A 102 18.97 23.72 -11.17
N GLY A 103 19.07 23.57 -12.50
CA GLY A 103 20.29 23.09 -13.16
C GLY A 103 20.49 21.57 -13.03
N PHE A 104 19.39 20.81 -13.09
CA PHE A 104 19.36 19.35 -13.00
C PHE A 104 20.23 18.68 -14.07
N PRO A 105 20.88 17.53 -13.80
CA PRO A 105 21.83 16.87 -14.72
C PRO A 105 21.31 16.52 -16.13
N GLY A 106 20.00 16.43 -16.34
CA GLY A 106 19.41 16.04 -17.63
C GLY A 106 19.45 14.52 -17.86
N GLY A 107 19.21 14.10 -19.11
CA GLY A 107 19.28 12.69 -19.52
C GLY A 107 18.18 11.75 -19.00
N VAL A 108 17.26 12.24 -18.17
CA VAL A 108 16.19 11.45 -17.52
C VAL A 108 14.80 12.01 -17.80
N THR A 109 13.77 11.15 -17.72
CA THR A 109 12.35 11.51 -17.94
C THR A 109 11.86 12.64 -17.03
N TYR A 110 12.31 12.68 -15.78
CA TYR A 110 11.86 13.65 -14.77
C TYR A 110 12.97 14.62 -14.39
N ASN A 111 13.31 15.55 -15.30
CA ASN A 111 14.31 16.58 -15.04
C ASN A 111 13.74 17.76 -14.23
N THR A 112 13.33 17.51 -12.99
CA THR A 112 12.61 18.47 -12.14
C THR A 112 12.86 18.24 -10.64
N ASN A 113 12.36 19.17 -9.80
CA ASN A 113 12.37 19.01 -8.36
C ASN A 113 11.55 17.78 -7.93
N ALA A 114 11.93 17.18 -6.80
CA ALA A 114 11.24 16.07 -6.17
C ALA A 114 9.70 16.23 -6.19
N LYS A 115 8.99 15.24 -6.72
CA LYS A 115 7.52 15.21 -6.76
C LYS A 115 6.97 13.80 -6.92
N PHE A 116 5.70 13.60 -6.63
CA PHE A 116 4.97 12.39 -6.95
C PHE A 116 4.29 12.43 -8.31
N VAL A 117 4.45 11.36 -9.10
CA VAL A 117 3.74 11.09 -10.35
C VAL A 117 3.34 9.62 -10.36
N ASN A 118 2.06 9.32 -10.58
CA ASN A 118 1.53 7.95 -10.63
C ASN A 118 1.99 7.09 -9.44
N ASN A 119 1.96 7.67 -8.24
CA ASN A 119 2.38 7.08 -6.97
C ASN A 119 3.88 6.74 -6.81
N ALA A 120 4.74 7.21 -7.73
CA ALA A 120 6.20 7.15 -7.60
C ALA A 120 6.79 8.55 -7.36
N LEU A 121 7.76 8.63 -6.44
CA LEU A 121 8.63 9.77 -6.23
C LEU A 121 9.59 9.84 -7.41
N VAL A 122 9.67 11.00 -8.03
CA VAL A 122 10.49 11.25 -9.22
C VAL A 122 11.17 12.60 -9.12
N GLY A 123 12.18 12.81 -9.96
CA GLY A 123 12.94 14.05 -10.00
C GLY A 123 14.25 13.97 -9.23
N TRP A 124 14.68 15.11 -8.69
CA TRP A 124 15.99 15.25 -8.07
C TRP A 124 15.91 15.86 -6.66
N ALA A 125 16.78 15.37 -5.80
CA ALA A 125 17.23 16.01 -4.56
C ALA A 125 18.73 16.32 -4.65
N ARG A 126 19.26 17.13 -3.73
CA ARG A 126 20.68 17.48 -3.74
C ARG A 126 21.30 17.56 -2.34
N ALA A 127 22.40 16.84 -2.12
CA ALA A 127 23.28 17.07 -0.98
C ALA A 127 23.98 18.43 -1.15
N ILE A 128 23.72 19.35 -0.23
CA ILE A 128 24.24 20.73 -0.28
C ILE A 128 25.55 20.91 0.49
N ALA A 129 25.98 19.89 1.25
CA ALA A 129 27.30 19.81 1.90
C ALA A 129 28.28 18.95 1.07
N ASN A 130 28.31 19.16 -0.26
CA ASN A 130 29.10 18.33 -1.17
C ASN A 130 30.60 18.70 -1.13
N GLY A 131 31.41 17.80 -0.57
CA GLY A 131 32.88 17.85 -0.61
C GLY A 131 33.48 16.80 -1.56
N GLY A 132 34.78 16.88 -1.83
CA GLY A 132 35.53 15.81 -2.48
C GLY A 132 35.31 15.60 -4.00
N GLY A 133 34.61 16.51 -4.68
CA GLY A 133 34.43 16.47 -6.15
C GLY A 133 33.10 15.88 -6.65
N TRP A 134 32.22 15.46 -5.74
CA TRP A 134 30.85 15.07 -6.09
C TRP A 134 29.96 16.31 -6.31
N ASP A 135 29.04 16.24 -7.28
CA ASP A 135 28.12 17.34 -7.63
C ASP A 135 26.92 17.49 -6.67
N GLY A 136 26.68 16.45 -5.87
CA GLY A 136 25.64 16.37 -4.84
C GLY A 136 24.30 15.83 -5.34
N TRP A 137 24.15 15.48 -6.62
CA TRP A 137 22.84 15.14 -7.19
C TRP A 137 22.38 13.72 -6.82
N ILE A 138 21.12 13.61 -6.39
CA ILE A 138 20.47 12.34 -6.04
C ILE A 138 19.22 12.20 -6.93
N TYR A 139 19.18 11.14 -7.74
CA TYR A 139 18.04 10.84 -8.61
C TYR A 139 16.99 10.04 -7.84
N LEU A 140 15.76 10.54 -7.85
CA LEU A 140 14.67 9.97 -7.05
C LEU A 140 13.89 8.86 -7.76
N GLY A 141 14.24 8.57 -9.03
CA GLY A 141 13.62 7.52 -9.85
C GLY A 141 12.61 8.04 -10.88
N GLY A 142 11.93 7.11 -11.55
CA GLY A 142 11.00 7.41 -12.64
C GLY A 142 9.89 6.37 -12.78
N THR A 143 8.72 6.80 -13.23
CA THR A 143 7.58 5.89 -13.46
C THR A 143 7.93 4.79 -14.46
N GLY A 144 7.79 3.52 -14.07
CA GLY A 144 7.99 2.36 -14.94
C GLY A 144 9.39 1.75 -14.91
N HIS A 145 10.28 2.22 -14.02
CA HIS A 145 11.50 1.50 -13.66
C HIS A 145 11.34 0.78 -12.31
N ASN A 146 12.32 -0.05 -11.94
CA ASN A 146 12.40 -0.67 -10.61
C ASN A 146 12.90 0.31 -9.52
N ASP A 147 13.12 1.58 -9.90
CA ASP A 147 13.55 2.69 -9.05
C ASP A 147 12.56 3.85 -9.10
N GLY A 148 12.30 4.45 -7.93
CA GLY A 148 11.20 5.38 -7.70
C GLY A 148 10.49 5.06 -6.40
N GLY A 149 10.76 5.82 -5.35
CA GLY A 149 10.15 5.61 -4.04
C GLY A 149 8.63 5.77 -4.05
N PHE A 150 7.89 4.85 -3.44
CA PHE A 150 6.44 4.97 -3.23
C PHE A 150 6.16 5.77 -1.95
N SER A 151 5.10 6.57 -1.95
CA SER A 151 4.49 7.10 -0.71
C SER A 151 3.13 6.47 -0.47
N ASP A 152 2.87 6.04 0.76
CA ASP A 152 1.50 5.74 1.19
C ASP A 152 0.71 7.03 1.50
N PHE A 153 -0.61 6.87 1.67
CA PHE A 153 -1.53 7.95 2.05
C PHE A 153 -1.27 8.53 3.46
N SER A 154 -0.35 7.94 4.24
CA SER A 154 0.11 8.43 5.56
C SER A 154 1.44 9.21 5.51
N GLY A 155 2.10 9.29 4.35
CA GLY A 155 3.31 10.09 4.15
C GLY A 155 4.64 9.37 4.38
N PHE A 156 4.68 8.04 4.48
CA PHE A 156 5.95 7.30 4.58
C PHE A 156 6.51 6.97 3.18
N LEU A 157 7.83 7.18 3.02
CA LEU A 157 8.57 6.84 1.79
C LEU A 157 9.14 5.42 1.86
N SER A 158 8.84 4.57 0.88
CA SER A 158 9.33 3.19 0.78
C SER A 158 9.86 2.87 -0.63
N GLY A 159 10.80 1.94 -0.76
CA GLY A 159 11.35 1.49 -2.05
C GLY A 159 12.82 1.87 -2.24
N TYR A 160 13.26 2.05 -3.49
CA TYR A 160 14.66 2.36 -3.82
C TYR A 160 14.78 3.58 -4.74
N ILE A 161 15.79 4.41 -4.48
CA ILE A 161 16.19 5.56 -5.30
C ILE A 161 17.72 5.51 -5.54
N TRP A 162 18.25 6.24 -6.53
CA TRP A 162 19.64 6.11 -6.97
C TRP A 162 20.43 7.43 -6.86
N GLY A 163 21.50 7.44 -6.06
CA GLY A 163 22.23 8.66 -5.73
C GLY A 163 23.53 8.91 -6.50
N SER A 164 23.71 8.34 -7.71
CA SER A 164 25.01 8.18 -8.42
C SER A 164 25.96 7.19 -7.73
N ASP A 165 27.12 6.91 -8.33
CA ASP A 165 28.12 5.97 -7.79
C ASP A 165 28.63 6.35 -6.39
N VAL A 166 28.50 7.62 -5.98
CA VAL A 166 28.92 8.10 -4.65
C VAL A 166 27.94 7.66 -3.56
N VAL A 167 26.63 7.83 -3.77
CA VAL A 167 25.59 7.50 -2.79
C VAL A 167 24.97 6.13 -3.03
N GLY A 168 25.13 5.55 -4.21
CA GLY A 168 24.64 4.22 -4.57
C GLY A 168 23.11 4.11 -4.52
N TRP A 169 22.65 2.89 -4.26
CA TRP A 169 21.23 2.62 -3.98
C TRP A 169 20.87 3.11 -2.58
N LEU A 170 19.85 3.96 -2.52
CA LEU A 170 19.21 4.41 -1.28
C LEU A 170 17.90 3.63 -1.11
N GLN A 171 17.87 2.72 -0.14
CA GLN A 171 16.64 2.10 0.32
C GLN A 171 15.88 3.09 1.20
N LEU A 172 14.72 3.55 0.73
CA LEU A 172 13.77 4.31 1.52
C LEU A 172 13.10 3.36 2.52
N GLN A 173 13.31 3.63 3.81
CA GLN A 173 12.75 2.89 4.93
C GLN A 173 11.71 3.76 5.64
N GLY A 174 10.48 3.72 5.11
CA GLY A 174 9.28 3.89 5.91
C GLY A 174 9.35 2.96 7.11
N SER A 175 8.88 3.43 8.26
CA SER A 175 9.19 3.00 9.65
C SER A 175 9.44 1.49 9.91
N LEU A 176 10.52 0.91 9.37
CA LEU A 176 10.77 -0.53 9.22
C LEU A 176 9.85 -1.21 8.20
N THR A 177 10.40 -2.23 7.54
CA THR A 177 9.70 -3.14 6.62
C THR A 177 8.38 -3.67 7.18
N PRO A 178 7.34 -3.95 6.36
CA PRO A 178 6.11 -4.57 6.85
C PRO A 178 6.43 -5.91 7.52
N LEU A 179 6.30 -5.96 8.85
CA LEU A 179 6.46 -7.20 9.64
C LEU A 179 5.48 -8.29 9.19
N CYS A 180 4.36 -7.87 8.58
CA CYS A 180 3.28 -8.71 8.10
C CYS A 180 3.09 -8.62 6.57
N ALA A 181 4.16 -8.61 5.76
CA ALA A 181 4.07 -8.56 4.29
C ALA A 181 3.25 -9.71 3.64
N GLY A 182 2.94 -10.78 4.37
CA GLY A 182 2.02 -11.86 3.96
C GLY A 182 0.71 -11.95 4.74
N THR A 183 0.38 -10.92 5.54
CA THR A 183 -0.80 -10.91 6.44
C THR A 183 -1.53 -9.56 6.46
N ALA A 184 -0.88 -8.48 6.03
CA ALA A 184 -1.50 -7.18 5.84
C ALA A 184 -2.53 -7.22 4.69
N GLY A 185 -3.70 -6.63 4.93
CA GLY A 185 -4.85 -6.70 4.03
C GLY A 185 -6.15 -7.01 4.78
N TYR A 186 -7.21 -7.26 4.02
CA TYR A 186 -8.47 -7.72 4.57
C TYR A 186 -8.49 -9.25 4.66
N ILE A 187 -9.04 -9.78 5.75
CA ILE A 187 -9.33 -11.20 5.95
C ILE A 187 -10.74 -11.40 6.46
N CYS A 188 -11.33 -12.56 6.16
CA CYS A 188 -12.54 -13.00 6.85
C CYS A 188 -12.15 -13.70 8.15
N THR A 189 -12.58 -13.15 9.29
CA THR A 189 -12.39 -13.80 10.60
C THR A 189 -13.41 -14.91 10.81
N ASP A 190 -14.61 -14.74 10.26
CA ASP A 190 -15.63 -15.75 10.05
C ASP A 190 -16.44 -15.40 8.76
N PRO A 191 -17.39 -16.23 8.29
CA PRO A 191 -18.15 -15.96 7.07
C PRO A 191 -18.97 -14.65 7.06
N THR A 192 -19.15 -14.01 8.22
CA THR A 192 -19.93 -12.79 8.43
C THR A 192 -19.09 -11.58 8.89
N HIS A 193 -17.79 -11.72 9.16
CA HIS A 193 -16.95 -10.61 9.64
C HIS A 193 -15.66 -10.43 8.83
N SER A 194 -15.45 -9.21 8.34
CA SER A 194 -14.21 -8.76 7.71
C SER A 194 -13.34 -8.04 8.73
N GLN A 195 -12.04 -8.27 8.71
CA GLN A 195 -11.05 -7.57 9.53
C GLN A 195 -9.93 -7.07 8.64
N TYR A 196 -9.58 -5.79 8.78
CA TYR A 196 -8.37 -5.25 8.20
C TYR A 196 -7.21 -5.43 9.18
N THR A 197 -6.09 -5.96 8.68
CA THR A 197 -4.79 -5.92 9.36
C THR A 197 -3.88 -5.00 8.56
N ASP A 198 -3.28 -4.02 9.20
CA ASP A 198 -2.37 -3.10 8.54
C ASP A 198 -0.96 -3.71 8.31
N ALA A 199 -0.07 -2.93 7.67
CA ALA A 199 1.32 -3.31 7.46
C ALA A 199 2.14 -3.50 8.76
N TRP A 200 1.61 -3.04 9.89
CA TRP A 200 2.19 -3.03 11.24
C TRP A 200 1.71 -4.20 12.10
N CYS A 201 0.93 -5.13 11.53
CA CYS A 201 0.28 -6.23 12.23
C CYS A 201 -0.76 -5.77 13.27
N VAL A 202 -1.26 -4.53 13.17
CA VAL A 202 -2.39 -4.03 13.98
C VAL A 202 -3.67 -4.38 13.24
N ALA A 203 -4.54 -5.13 13.90
CA ALA A 203 -5.83 -5.54 13.37
C ALA A 203 -6.95 -4.67 13.94
N ASP A 204 -7.80 -4.14 13.08
CA ASP A 204 -9.01 -3.41 13.47
C ASP A 204 -10.02 -4.33 14.16
N ALA A 205 -11.03 -3.75 14.82
CA ALA A 205 -12.16 -4.53 15.30
C ALA A 205 -12.91 -5.18 14.11
N PRO A 206 -13.28 -6.48 14.18
CA PRO A 206 -14.01 -7.14 13.09
C PRO A 206 -15.32 -6.41 12.76
N VAL A 207 -15.52 -6.11 11.48
CA VAL A 207 -16.70 -5.42 10.95
C VAL A 207 -17.70 -6.44 10.45
N PHE A 208 -18.95 -6.35 10.92
CA PHE A 208 -20.03 -7.21 10.47
C PHE A 208 -20.43 -6.90 9.02
N CYS A 209 -20.40 -7.93 8.18
CA CYS A 209 -20.73 -7.88 6.76
C CYS A 209 -22.16 -8.39 6.54
N GLN A 210 -23.09 -7.49 6.23
CA GLN A 210 -24.52 -7.78 6.04
C GLN A 210 -24.80 -8.93 5.05
N TYR A 211 -23.98 -9.08 4.00
CA TYR A 211 -24.12 -10.10 2.96
C TYR A 211 -23.00 -11.16 2.99
N GLY A 212 -22.24 -11.23 4.09
CA GLY A 212 -21.10 -12.11 4.26
C GLY A 212 -19.77 -11.51 3.81
N CYS A 213 -18.69 -12.23 4.09
CA CYS A 213 -17.32 -11.85 3.79
C CYS A 213 -16.75 -12.68 2.61
N SER A 214 -16.08 -12.00 1.68
CA SER A 214 -15.50 -12.62 0.47
C SER A 214 -14.22 -13.39 0.79
N SER A 215 -14.20 -14.70 0.56
CA SER A 215 -13.01 -15.53 0.79
C SER A 215 -11.83 -15.26 -0.16
N SER A 216 -12.05 -14.52 -1.25
CA SER A 216 -11.00 -14.16 -2.22
C SER A 216 -10.35 -12.79 -1.97
N THR A 217 -11.07 -11.87 -1.33
CA THR A 217 -10.60 -10.49 -1.06
C THR A 217 -10.57 -10.12 0.43
N GLY A 218 -11.16 -10.94 1.29
CA GLY A 218 -11.32 -10.70 2.73
C GLY A 218 -12.30 -9.59 3.09
N GLN A 219 -12.93 -8.94 2.11
CA GLN A 219 -13.79 -7.76 2.29
C GLN A 219 -15.26 -8.13 2.44
N CYS A 220 -16.05 -7.25 3.08
CA CYS A 220 -17.50 -7.38 3.09
C CYS A 220 -18.10 -7.30 1.69
N ILE A 221 -18.98 -8.24 1.37
CA ILE A 221 -19.74 -8.22 0.12
C ILE A 221 -20.80 -7.11 0.25
N THR A 222 -20.84 -6.18 -0.73
CA THR A 222 -21.72 -5.01 -0.72
C THR A 222 -23.03 -5.23 -1.49
N THR A 223 -23.05 -6.21 -2.39
CA THR A 223 -24.22 -6.66 -3.14
C THR A 223 -24.75 -7.97 -2.55
N PRO A 224 -26.08 -8.18 -2.46
CA PRO A 224 -26.62 -9.43 -1.94
C PRO A 224 -26.26 -10.60 -2.87
N PRO A 225 -25.89 -11.78 -2.32
CA PRO A 225 -25.52 -12.94 -3.12
C PRO A 225 -26.70 -13.48 -3.94
N PRO A 226 -26.43 -14.17 -5.06
CA PRO A 226 -27.47 -14.78 -5.88
C PRO A 226 -28.19 -15.89 -5.10
N SER A 227 -29.51 -15.94 -5.22
CA SER A 227 -30.33 -16.97 -4.58
C SER A 227 -31.52 -17.33 -5.46
N GLY A 228 -32.08 -18.53 -5.31
CA GLY A 228 -33.15 -19.02 -6.17
C GLY A 228 -32.96 -20.47 -6.57
N CYS A 229 -33.70 -20.91 -7.58
CA CYS A 229 -33.64 -22.28 -8.09
C CYS A 229 -34.16 -22.44 -9.53
N LEU A 230 -33.82 -23.59 -10.12
CA LEU A 230 -34.40 -24.15 -11.33
C LEU A 230 -35.34 -25.31 -10.92
N SER A 231 -36.52 -25.38 -11.52
CA SER A 231 -37.47 -26.48 -11.34
C SER A 231 -38.00 -27.00 -12.67
N VAL A 232 -38.63 -28.16 -12.63
CA VAL A 232 -39.25 -28.79 -13.80
C VAL A 232 -40.71 -29.18 -13.54
N ASN A 233 -41.57 -28.87 -14.51
CA ASN A 233 -43.02 -29.11 -14.59
C ASN A 233 -43.88 -28.40 -13.52
N THR A 234 -43.31 -27.94 -12.40
CA THR A 234 -44.00 -27.19 -11.34
C THR A 234 -43.29 -25.89 -11.00
N LEU A 235 -44.09 -24.87 -10.67
CA LEU A 235 -43.62 -23.53 -10.28
C LEU A 235 -43.12 -23.45 -8.82
N SER A 236 -43.42 -24.44 -7.99
CA SER A 236 -43.02 -24.48 -6.57
C SER A 236 -43.18 -25.89 -5.98
N PRO A 237 -42.32 -26.34 -5.04
CA PRO A 237 -41.03 -25.76 -4.66
C PRO A 237 -39.89 -26.39 -5.49
N CYS A 238 -38.95 -25.58 -6.00
CA CYS A 238 -37.61 -25.95 -6.50
C CYS A 238 -37.37 -27.44 -6.81
N THR A 239 -38.13 -27.99 -7.76
CA THR A 239 -38.19 -29.44 -7.95
C THR A 239 -37.02 -29.91 -8.82
N ASP A 240 -36.01 -30.49 -8.16
CA ASP A 240 -34.75 -30.97 -8.77
C ASP A 240 -34.95 -32.11 -9.78
N ARG A 241 -36.10 -32.81 -9.72
CA ARG A 241 -36.36 -34.04 -10.48
C ARG A 241 -37.72 -34.06 -11.15
N GLY A 242 -37.70 -34.14 -12.47
CA GLY A 242 -38.88 -34.35 -13.31
C GLY A 242 -39.00 -35.80 -13.79
N ARG A 243 -40.22 -36.19 -14.16
CA ARG A 243 -40.48 -37.38 -14.97
C ARG A 243 -41.40 -37.04 -16.14
N VAL A 244 -41.05 -37.53 -17.32
CA VAL A 244 -41.84 -37.40 -18.55
C VAL A 244 -41.88 -38.72 -19.32
N ARG A 245 -42.80 -38.86 -20.29
CA ARG A 245 -42.79 -40.03 -21.19
C ARG A 245 -41.73 -39.82 -22.28
N SER A 246 -41.12 -40.90 -22.77
CA SER A 246 -40.17 -40.79 -23.88
C SER A 246 -40.83 -40.14 -25.10
N GLY A 247 -40.17 -39.14 -25.68
CA GLY A 247 -40.68 -38.35 -26.81
C GLY A 247 -41.57 -37.16 -26.42
N THR A 248 -41.84 -36.94 -25.14
CA THR A 248 -42.59 -35.74 -24.66
C THR A 248 -41.66 -34.63 -24.17
N THR A 249 -42.15 -33.40 -24.13
CA THR A 249 -41.43 -32.23 -23.62
C THR A 249 -41.64 -32.05 -22.11
N ALA A 250 -40.81 -31.23 -21.49
CA ALA A 250 -40.96 -30.74 -20.13
C ALA A 250 -41.00 -29.20 -20.14
N THR A 251 -41.47 -28.59 -19.05
CA THR A 251 -41.35 -27.13 -18.85
C THR A 251 -40.37 -26.87 -17.72
N LEU A 252 -39.32 -26.12 -17.99
CA LEU A 252 -38.41 -25.58 -16.99
C LEU A 252 -39.00 -24.28 -16.46
N TYR A 253 -38.91 -24.07 -15.15
CA TYR A 253 -39.23 -22.81 -14.48
C TYR A 253 -38.04 -22.40 -13.63
N TRP A 254 -37.86 -21.10 -13.41
CA TRP A 254 -36.86 -20.59 -12.50
C TRP A 254 -37.35 -19.33 -11.80
N ASP A 255 -36.81 -19.09 -10.61
CA ASP A 255 -36.93 -17.86 -9.84
C ASP A 255 -35.54 -17.60 -9.24
N ILE A 256 -34.87 -16.54 -9.71
CA ILE A 256 -33.50 -16.17 -9.37
C ILE A 256 -33.46 -14.70 -8.95
N GLN A 257 -32.98 -14.45 -7.75
CA GLN A 257 -32.79 -13.13 -7.16
C GLN A 257 -31.30 -12.75 -7.24
N ASN A 258 -31.01 -11.45 -7.30
CA ASN A 258 -29.66 -10.86 -7.28
C ASN A 258 -28.70 -11.34 -8.41
N ALA A 259 -29.25 -11.78 -9.54
CA ALA A 259 -28.50 -12.09 -10.75
C ALA A 259 -28.51 -10.94 -11.76
N ALA A 260 -27.37 -10.69 -12.42
CA ALA A 260 -27.24 -9.74 -13.52
C ALA A 260 -27.68 -10.36 -14.87
N SER A 261 -27.35 -11.63 -15.08
CA SER A 261 -27.75 -12.40 -16.25
C SER A 261 -27.78 -13.90 -15.95
N CYS A 262 -28.61 -14.64 -16.66
CA CYS A 262 -28.76 -16.09 -16.52
C CYS A 262 -28.81 -16.77 -17.89
N SER A 263 -28.35 -18.01 -17.95
CA SER A 263 -28.44 -18.88 -19.13
C SER A 263 -28.80 -20.30 -18.71
N ILE A 264 -29.56 -21.02 -19.55
CA ILE A 264 -29.93 -22.42 -19.30
C ILE A 264 -29.41 -23.28 -20.46
N ALA A 265 -28.75 -24.39 -20.15
CA ALA A 265 -28.26 -25.34 -21.15
C ALA A 265 -28.54 -26.80 -20.75
N GLY A 266 -28.84 -27.64 -21.73
CA GLY A 266 -29.12 -29.06 -21.55
C GLY A 266 -29.75 -29.68 -22.79
N ASN A 267 -29.66 -31.01 -22.96
CA ASN A 267 -30.17 -31.74 -24.14
C ASN A 267 -29.69 -31.23 -25.52
N GLY A 268 -28.50 -30.60 -25.59
CA GLY A 268 -28.03 -29.92 -26.80
C GLY A 268 -28.73 -28.59 -27.12
N GLN A 269 -29.61 -28.11 -26.23
CA GLN A 269 -30.23 -26.79 -26.27
C GLN A 269 -29.46 -25.80 -25.39
N SER A 270 -29.50 -24.52 -25.76
CA SER A 270 -28.99 -23.41 -24.97
C SER A 270 -29.91 -22.21 -25.12
N TRP A 271 -30.28 -21.60 -23.99
CA TRP A 271 -31.04 -20.37 -23.91
C TRP A 271 -30.18 -19.31 -23.18
N PRO A 272 -29.49 -18.43 -23.91
CA PRO A 272 -28.79 -17.29 -23.31
C PRO A 272 -29.79 -16.22 -22.87
N ASN A 273 -29.41 -15.43 -21.85
CA ASN A 273 -30.15 -14.26 -21.38
C ASN A 273 -31.62 -14.56 -21.02
N VAL A 274 -31.85 -15.62 -20.21
CA VAL A 274 -33.19 -15.90 -19.70
C VAL A 274 -33.65 -14.80 -18.72
N ALA A 275 -34.95 -14.53 -18.69
CA ALA A 275 -35.52 -13.42 -17.92
C ALA A 275 -35.28 -13.56 -16.40
N ILE A 276 -35.10 -12.44 -15.71
CA ILE A 276 -34.84 -12.35 -14.26
C ILE A 276 -35.90 -11.39 -13.66
N PRO A 277 -36.48 -11.66 -12.48
CA PRO A 277 -36.15 -12.76 -11.57
C PRO A 277 -36.66 -14.13 -12.03
N SER A 278 -37.86 -14.20 -12.63
CA SER A 278 -38.55 -15.46 -12.92
C SER A 278 -38.88 -15.66 -14.38
N GLY A 279 -38.98 -16.92 -14.82
CA GLY A 279 -39.50 -17.26 -16.14
C GLY A 279 -39.70 -18.75 -16.37
N SER A 280 -40.01 -19.11 -17.62
CA SER A 280 -40.23 -20.49 -18.05
C SER A 280 -39.71 -20.77 -19.46
N GLN A 281 -39.27 -22.00 -19.74
CA GLN A 281 -38.98 -22.48 -21.10
C GLN A 281 -39.48 -23.91 -21.30
N VAL A 282 -39.92 -24.23 -22.53
CA VAL A 282 -40.30 -25.59 -22.92
C VAL A 282 -39.10 -26.29 -23.58
N THR A 283 -38.80 -27.50 -23.14
CA THR A 283 -37.70 -28.31 -23.69
C THR A 283 -38.04 -28.87 -25.07
N SER A 284 -37.01 -29.36 -25.78
CA SER A 284 -37.22 -30.34 -26.86
C SER A 284 -37.75 -31.67 -26.29
N ALA A 285 -38.15 -32.58 -27.18
CA ALA A 285 -38.61 -33.91 -26.81
C ALA A 285 -37.50 -34.71 -26.08
N ILE A 286 -37.82 -35.23 -24.90
CA ILE A 286 -36.88 -35.94 -24.03
C ILE A 286 -37.03 -37.44 -24.28
N THR A 287 -35.97 -38.06 -24.81
CA THR A 287 -35.94 -39.49 -25.20
C THR A 287 -35.04 -40.34 -24.31
N LYS A 288 -34.21 -39.70 -23.47
CA LYS A 288 -33.29 -40.30 -22.49
C LYS A 288 -33.31 -39.44 -21.22
N SER A 289 -32.76 -39.95 -20.11
CA SER A 289 -32.62 -39.12 -18.91
C SER A 289 -31.66 -37.98 -19.20
N THR A 290 -32.07 -36.73 -18.92
CA THR A 290 -31.33 -35.54 -19.31
C THR A 290 -31.25 -34.53 -18.17
N SER A 291 -30.11 -33.88 -18.02
CA SER A 291 -29.92 -32.76 -17.09
C SER A 291 -29.99 -31.42 -17.82
N TYR A 292 -30.63 -30.44 -17.19
CA TYR A 292 -30.57 -29.03 -17.56
C TYR A 292 -29.94 -28.23 -16.42
N LYS A 293 -28.97 -27.39 -16.75
CA LYS A 293 -28.24 -26.53 -15.81
C LYS A 293 -28.57 -25.07 -16.09
N ILE A 294 -28.95 -24.32 -15.06
CA ILE A 294 -28.93 -22.86 -15.08
C ILE A 294 -27.57 -22.37 -14.60
N THR A 295 -27.03 -21.35 -15.24
CA THR A 295 -25.79 -20.66 -14.86
C THR A 295 -26.04 -19.16 -14.93
N CYS A 296 -25.88 -18.48 -13.80
CA CYS A 296 -26.14 -17.06 -13.65
C CYS A 296 -24.89 -16.32 -13.18
N THR A 297 -24.61 -15.18 -13.79
CA THR A 297 -23.64 -14.20 -13.29
C THR A 297 -24.37 -13.28 -12.33
N ALA A 298 -23.87 -13.21 -11.09
CA ALA A 298 -24.46 -12.43 -10.02
C ALA A 298 -24.01 -10.97 -10.00
N LEU A 299 -24.68 -10.14 -9.22
CA LEU A 299 -24.36 -8.71 -9.08
C LEU A 299 -23.00 -8.46 -8.39
N ASP A 300 -22.52 -9.41 -7.58
CA ASP A 300 -21.17 -9.45 -7.00
C ASP A 300 -20.11 -10.07 -7.96
N SER A 301 -20.47 -10.37 -9.21
CA SER A 301 -19.69 -11.14 -10.18
C SER A 301 -19.40 -12.60 -9.79
N SER A 302 -20.02 -13.12 -8.72
CA SER A 302 -20.00 -14.56 -8.44
C SER A 302 -20.83 -15.34 -9.48
N THR A 303 -20.71 -16.67 -9.47
CA THR A 303 -21.49 -17.54 -10.35
C THR A 303 -22.42 -18.42 -9.54
N PHE A 304 -23.73 -18.30 -9.77
CA PHE A 304 -24.73 -19.22 -9.26
C PHE A 304 -25.03 -20.29 -10.30
N THR A 305 -25.16 -21.54 -9.85
CA THR A 305 -25.61 -22.64 -10.73
C THR A 305 -26.54 -23.58 -9.99
N ASP A 306 -27.61 -23.99 -10.66
CA ASP A 306 -28.53 -25.03 -10.21
C ASP A 306 -28.81 -26.00 -11.37
N SER A 307 -29.34 -27.20 -11.10
CA SER A 307 -29.56 -28.23 -12.13
C SER A 307 -30.73 -29.15 -11.81
N VAL A 308 -31.54 -29.43 -12.83
CA VAL A 308 -32.66 -30.36 -12.75
C VAL A 308 -32.44 -31.59 -13.63
N ILE A 309 -32.82 -32.76 -13.13
CA ILE A 309 -32.72 -34.04 -13.83
C ILE A 309 -34.11 -34.52 -14.25
N ILE A 310 -34.32 -34.66 -15.55
CA ILE A 310 -35.58 -35.12 -16.12
C ILE A 310 -35.42 -36.57 -16.56
N ASN A 311 -36.05 -37.47 -15.80
CA ASN A 311 -36.00 -38.91 -16.03
C ASN A 311 -37.14 -39.35 -16.97
N ILE A 312 -36.89 -40.42 -17.72
CA ILE A 312 -37.96 -41.10 -18.46
C ILE A 312 -38.79 -41.94 -17.49
N THR A 313 -40.11 -41.82 -17.55
CA THR A 313 -41.03 -42.74 -16.87
C THR A 313 -40.89 -44.13 -17.50
N PRO A 314 -40.47 -45.16 -16.74
CA PRO A 314 -40.33 -46.50 -17.29
C PRO A 314 -41.70 -47.03 -17.72
N VAL A 315 -41.75 -47.63 -18.90
CA VAL A 315 -42.91 -48.39 -19.36
C VAL A 315 -42.73 -49.83 -18.88
N PHE A 316 -43.76 -50.40 -18.26
CA PHE A 316 -43.74 -51.81 -17.88
C PHE A 316 -43.47 -52.69 -19.10
N ARG A 317 -42.53 -53.62 -18.95
CA ARG A 317 -42.22 -54.65 -19.94
C ARG A 317 -42.16 -55.98 -19.19
N GLU A 318 -43.10 -56.85 -19.49
CA GLU A 318 -42.98 -58.27 -19.18
C GLU A 318 -41.94 -58.88 -20.14
N ILE A 319 -41.07 -59.76 -19.60
CA ILE A 319 -39.98 -60.43 -20.31
C ILE A 319 -40.16 -61.94 -20.20
#